data_AF-A0A948XZK2-F1
#
_entry.id   AF-A0A948XZK2-F1
#
_cell.length_a   1.000
_cell.length_b   1.000
_cell.length_c   1.000
_cell.angle_alpha   90.00
_cell.angle_beta   90.00
_cell.angle_gamma   90.00
#
_symmetry.space_group_name_H-M   'P 1'
#
loop_
_entity.id
_entity.type
_entity.pdbx_description
1 polymer ?
#
loop_
_entity_poly.entity_id
_entity_poly.type
_entity_poly.pdbx_seq_one_letter_code
_entity_poly.pdbx_strand_id
1 'polypeptide(L)'
;MDSQVVGSSSAAGTEGPFNSARIGGWADGSQFFDGLIDEARISNVARTAQWIATEYNNQSDVASFLTIGAEESSATTKVSSPQTNKLIVNAPITNYLTGGLVGHWTFNGPDMDWASTTAEALDRSGNTNNGNVIGATAAIGKVGQALEFDGSDDYIAAGDVYNGVKTLAFWLKADSVASKKIIDIDGTDQIETDASGNILATSFPAATIYIDGAVASLITTDWHFITITDTTGVNASAMDIGRVSTGYFDGLLDEVRAYSRALSADEVGELYRVGARKMKLKR
;
A
#
# COMPACT_ATOMS: atom_id res chain seq x y z
N MET A 1 -27.60 23.05 -8.09
CA MET A 1 -27.50 22.47 -9.45
C MET A 1 -26.07 22.02 -9.57
N ASP A 2 -25.91 20.74 -9.86
CA ASP A 2 -24.65 20.01 -9.79
C ASP A 2 -23.62 20.61 -10.75
N SER A 3 -22.37 20.75 -10.30
CA SER A 3 -21.26 21.26 -11.10
C SER A 3 -20.85 20.21 -12.13
N GLN A 4 -21.59 20.17 -13.24
CA GLN A 4 -21.26 19.32 -14.38
C GLN A 4 -20.01 19.87 -15.07
N VAL A 5 -18.96 19.05 -15.19
CA VAL A 5 -17.79 19.37 -16.02
C VAL A 5 -18.24 19.48 -17.47
N VAL A 6 -18.10 20.68 -18.07
CA VAL A 6 -18.50 20.95 -19.46
C VAL A 6 -17.40 20.60 -20.47
N GLY A 7 -16.25 20.09 -20.02
CA GLY A 7 -15.24 19.50 -20.89
C GLY A 7 -13.88 19.29 -20.24
N SER A 8 -13.16 18.28 -20.71
CA SER A 8 -11.73 18.11 -20.48
C SER A 8 -11.04 17.99 -21.84
N SER A 9 -9.99 18.78 -22.05
CA SER A 9 -9.16 18.73 -23.27
C SER A 9 -7.70 18.65 -22.88
N SER A 10 -6.97 17.69 -23.44
CA SER A 10 -5.51 17.68 -23.42
C SER A 10 -5.01 18.14 -24.79
N ALA A 11 -4.10 19.11 -24.80
CA ALA A 11 -3.41 19.53 -26.02
C ALA A 11 -1.90 19.39 -25.80
N ALA A 12 -1.21 18.72 -26.73
CA ALA A 12 0.24 18.70 -26.79
C ALA A 12 0.69 19.88 -27.66
N GLY A 13 1.39 20.85 -27.07
CA GLY A 13 1.95 22.01 -27.77
C GLY A 13 3.37 22.30 -27.29
N THR A 14 4.15 23.02 -28.11
CA THR A 14 5.50 23.46 -27.73
C THR A 14 5.43 24.39 -26.53
N GLU A 15 6.09 24.00 -25.44
CA GLU A 15 6.20 24.77 -24.18
C GLU A 15 6.77 26.18 -24.46
N GLY A 16 5.94 27.19 -24.25
CA GLY A 16 6.34 28.60 -24.18
C GLY A 16 5.83 29.20 -22.88
N PRO A 17 6.49 30.23 -22.31
CA PRO A 17 6.02 30.86 -21.08
C PRO A 17 4.59 31.40 -21.27
N PHE A 18 3.72 31.20 -20.28
CA PHE A 18 2.42 31.86 -20.23
C PHE A 18 2.63 33.37 -20.10
N ASN A 19 2.74 34.06 -21.23
CA ASN A 19 2.91 35.50 -21.28
C ASN A 19 1.64 36.27 -20.86
N SER A 20 0.48 35.61 -20.82
CA SER A 20 -0.78 36.17 -20.27
C SER A 20 -1.81 35.06 -19.95
N ALA A 21 -1.59 34.26 -18.91
CA ALA A 21 -2.63 33.35 -18.40
C ALA A 21 -3.67 34.14 -17.58
N ARG A 22 -4.95 34.04 -17.95
CA ARG A 22 -6.07 34.65 -17.23
C ARG A 22 -7.05 33.56 -16.81
N ILE A 23 -7.48 33.59 -15.55
CA ILE A 23 -8.51 32.72 -14.99
C ILE A 23 -9.74 33.59 -14.75
N GLY A 24 -10.88 33.19 -15.30
CA GLY A 24 -12.15 33.92 -15.14
C GLY A 24 -12.36 35.14 -16.06
N GLY A 25 -11.60 35.28 -17.15
CA GLY A 25 -11.86 36.35 -18.13
C GLY A 25 -11.02 36.25 -19.41
N TRP A 26 -11.50 36.89 -20.48
CA TRP A 26 -10.85 36.87 -21.80
C TRP A 26 -9.75 37.91 -21.95
N ALA A 27 -8.85 37.71 -22.91
CA ALA A 27 -7.62 38.49 -23.06
C ALA A 27 -7.85 39.97 -23.41
N ASP A 28 -8.99 40.28 -24.05
CA ASP A 28 -9.41 41.61 -24.47
C ASP A 28 -10.24 42.37 -23.41
N GLY A 29 -10.51 41.74 -22.26
CA GLY A 29 -11.30 42.33 -21.18
C GLY A 29 -12.79 42.49 -21.49
N SER A 30 -13.30 41.85 -22.55
CA SER A 30 -14.70 42.00 -22.98
C SER A 30 -15.65 40.97 -22.34
N GLN A 31 -15.12 39.87 -21.81
CA GLN A 31 -15.90 38.78 -21.21
C GLN A 31 -15.27 38.33 -19.90
N PHE A 32 -16.09 38.25 -18.85
CA PHE A 32 -15.70 37.78 -17.52
C PHE A 32 -16.60 36.64 -17.10
N PHE A 33 -16.04 35.70 -16.36
CA PHE A 33 -16.82 34.66 -15.70
C PHE A 33 -17.62 35.31 -14.55
N ASP A 34 -18.95 35.29 -14.68
CA ASP A 34 -19.85 35.76 -13.63
C ASP A 34 -20.26 34.57 -12.75
N GLY A 35 -19.39 34.24 -11.80
CA GLY A 35 -19.56 33.12 -10.87
C GLY A 35 -18.40 32.96 -9.90
N LEU A 36 -18.53 32.02 -8.96
CA LEU A 36 -17.45 31.65 -8.05
C LEU A 36 -16.53 30.64 -8.72
N ILE A 37 -15.23 30.93 -8.73
CA ILE A 37 -14.19 29.99 -9.15
C ILE A 37 -13.59 29.41 -7.89
N ASP A 38 -13.56 28.09 -7.80
CA ASP A 38 -12.86 27.37 -6.73
C ASP A 38 -11.81 26.42 -7.34
N GLU A 39 -10.68 26.28 -6.67
CA GLU A 39 -9.54 25.38 -7.00
C GLU A 39 -9.08 25.34 -8.48
N ALA A 40 -8.55 26.46 -9.00
CA ALA A 40 -7.91 26.48 -10.33
C ALA A 40 -6.45 25.96 -10.27
N ARG A 41 -6.09 25.02 -11.15
CA ARG A 41 -4.74 24.42 -11.22
C ARG A 41 -4.15 24.47 -12.64
N ILE A 42 -2.85 24.78 -12.74
CA ILE A 42 -2.07 24.79 -13.99
C ILE A 42 -0.86 23.87 -13.82
N SER A 43 -0.60 23.00 -14.79
CA SER A 43 0.50 22.03 -14.77
C SER A 43 1.32 22.12 -16.05
N ASN A 44 2.64 22.15 -15.93
CA ASN A 44 3.61 22.09 -17.05
C ASN A 44 3.91 20.65 -17.51
N VAL A 45 3.12 19.69 -17.02
CA VAL A 45 3.19 18.29 -17.42
C VAL A 45 1.79 17.87 -17.83
N ALA A 46 1.68 17.30 -19.03
CA ALA A 46 0.44 16.69 -19.50
C ALA A 46 0.01 15.58 -18.54
N ARG A 47 -1.14 15.77 -17.88
CA ARG A 47 -1.72 14.80 -16.96
C ARG A 47 -2.61 13.83 -17.72
N THR A 48 -2.61 12.56 -17.32
CA THR A 48 -3.51 11.56 -17.90
C THR A 48 -4.95 11.89 -17.54
N ALA A 49 -5.91 11.47 -18.37
CA ALA A 49 -7.34 11.63 -18.08
C ALA A 49 -7.71 11.00 -16.73
N GLN A 50 -7.05 9.90 -16.36
CA GLN A 50 -7.21 9.24 -15.07
C GLN A 50 -6.74 10.12 -13.91
N TRP A 51 -5.59 10.80 -14.03
CA TRP A 51 -5.08 11.70 -12.99
C TRP A 51 -6.02 12.88 -12.74
N ILE A 52 -6.56 13.47 -13.80
CA ILE A 52 -7.52 14.59 -13.72
C ILE A 52 -8.82 14.14 -13.03
N ALA A 53 -9.34 12.95 -13.37
CA ALA A 53 -10.53 12.39 -12.74
C ALA A 53 -10.29 12.06 -11.25
N THR A 54 -9.10 11.60 -10.89
CA THR A 54 -8.73 11.33 -9.49
C THR A 54 -8.70 12.61 -8.65
N GLU A 55 -8.09 13.69 -9.14
CA GLU A 55 -8.07 14.98 -8.44
C GLU A 55 -9.49 15.52 -8.20
N TYR A 56 -10.39 15.41 -9.18
CA TYR A 56 -11.78 15.83 -9.04
C TYR A 56 -12.52 15.08 -7.92
N ASN A 57 -12.44 13.75 -7.91
CA ASN A 57 -13.15 12.93 -6.92
C ASN A 57 -12.65 13.18 -5.48
N ASN A 58 -11.36 13.50 -5.31
CA ASN A 58 -10.80 13.82 -3.99
C ASN A 58 -11.31 15.15 -3.43
N GLN A 59 -11.70 16.10 -4.28
CA GLN A 59 -12.23 17.40 -3.85
C GLN A 59 -13.76 17.38 -3.69
N SER A 60 -14.46 16.47 -4.37
CA SER A 60 -15.94 16.43 -4.42
C SER A 60 -16.60 15.77 -3.19
N ASP A 61 -15.93 14.87 -2.47
CA ASP A 61 -16.50 14.16 -1.29
C ASP A 61 -15.75 14.47 0.02
N VAL A 62 -15.96 15.68 0.54
CA VAL A 62 -15.40 16.15 1.82
C VAL A 62 -16.16 15.59 3.04
N ALA A 63 -17.36 15.03 2.87
CA ALA A 63 -18.25 14.65 3.97
C ALA A 63 -17.99 13.24 4.53
N SER A 64 -17.38 12.35 3.75
CA SER A 64 -17.01 10.99 4.22
C SER A 64 -15.66 10.94 4.96
N PHE A 65 -14.98 12.08 5.09
CA PHE A 65 -13.62 12.16 5.66
C PHE A 65 -13.57 12.46 7.17
N LEU A 66 -14.63 13.04 7.75
CA LEU A 66 -14.66 13.43 9.17
C LEU A 66 -16.03 13.16 9.81
N THR A 67 -16.11 12.14 10.69
CA THR A 67 -17.22 12.03 11.66
C THR A 67 -16.74 12.68 12.95
N ILE A 68 -17.23 13.88 13.26
CA ILE A 68 -16.92 14.54 14.54
C ILE A 68 -17.79 13.88 15.62
N GLY A 69 -17.15 13.16 16.55
CA GLY A 69 -17.81 12.60 17.74
C GLY A 69 -18.21 13.69 18.73
N ALA A 70 -19.07 13.35 19.69
CA ALA A 70 -19.46 14.27 20.77
C ALA A 70 -18.24 14.69 21.62
N GLU A 71 -18.29 15.90 22.16
CA GLU A 71 -17.25 16.49 23.01
C GLU A 71 -17.10 15.71 24.33
N GLU A 72 -15.89 15.22 24.62
CA GLU A 72 -15.56 14.54 25.88
C GLU A 72 -14.96 15.55 26.89
N SER A 73 -15.56 15.65 28.08
CA SER A 73 -15.06 16.52 29.15
C SER A 73 -13.87 15.87 29.87
N SER A 74 -12.68 16.48 29.75
CA SER A 74 -11.41 15.92 30.24
C SER A 74 -11.24 15.96 31.77
N ALA A 75 -10.76 14.85 32.34
CA ALA A 75 -10.05 14.83 33.63
C ALA A 75 -8.54 15.00 33.39
N THR A 76 -7.90 15.86 34.17
CA THR A 76 -6.50 16.30 34.01
C THR A 76 -5.47 15.25 34.42
N THR A 77 -4.65 14.80 33.46
CA THR A 77 -3.28 14.32 33.71
C THR A 77 -2.34 14.93 32.68
N LYS A 78 -1.22 15.50 33.14
CA LYS A 78 -0.23 16.24 32.32
C LYS A 78 0.25 15.40 31.13
N VAL A 79 -0.07 15.86 29.92
CA VAL A 79 0.53 15.37 28.67
C VAL A 79 1.76 16.22 28.36
N SER A 80 2.90 15.56 28.18
CA SER A 80 4.15 16.13 27.64
C SER A 80 3.93 16.69 26.24
N SER A 81 4.71 17.72 25.89
CA SER A 81 4.72 18.53 24.65
C SER A 81 3.95 18.00 23.44
N PRO A 82 3.20 18.86 22.71
CA PRO A 82 2.46 18.45 21.51
C PRO A 82 3.41 17.87 20.46
N GLN A 83 3.31 16.56 20.20
CA GLN A 83 3.85 15.97 18.99
C GLN A 83 2.93 16.36 17.85
N THR A 84 3.40 17.27 16.99
CA THR A 84 2.72 17.57 15.73
C THR A 84 2.88 16.35 14.82
N ASN A 85 1.86 15.49 14.76
CA ASN A 85 1.66 14.62 13.61
C ASN A 85 1.48 15.54 12.40
N LYS A 86 2.56 15.71 11.65
CA LYS A 86 2.60 16.47 10.40
C LYS A 86 1.80 15.67 9.37
N LEU A 87 0.49 15.89 9.37
CA LEU A 87 -0.39 15.51 8.27
C LEU A 87 0.13 16.21 7.01
N ILE A 88 0.89 15.49 6.19
CA ILE A 88 1.30 15.96 4.87
C ILE A 88 0.09 15.76 3.94
N VAL A 89 -0.83 16.70 4.00
CA VAL A 89 -2.01 16.74 3.11
C VAL A 89 -1.50 17.22 1.75
N ASN A 90 -1.58 16.36 0.73
CA ASN A 90 -1.16 16.56 -0.68
C ASN A 90 0.25 16.09 -1.13
N ALA A 91 0.87 15.12 -0.46
CA ALA A 91 1.92 14.34 -1.12
C ALA A 91 1.30 13.33 -2.13
N PRO A 92 1.90 13.08 -3.30
CA PRO A 92 1.47 12.00 -4.17
C PRO A 92 1.46 10.68 -3.39
N ILE A 93 0.43 9.85 -3.60
CA ILE A 93 0.15 8.60 -2.86
C ILE A 93 1.25 7.53 -3.01
N THR A 94 2.32 7.84 -3.74
CA THR A 94 3.35 6.92 -4.16
C THR A 94 4.48 6.74 -3.16
N ASN A 95 4.46 7.38 -1.97
CA ASN A 95 5.60 7.35 -1.04
C ASN A 95 5.21 7.33 0.45
N TYR A 96 4.15 6.59 0.81
CA TYR A 96 3.75 6.44 2.21
C TYR A 96 4.64 5.42 2.93
N LEU A 97 5.04 5.77 4.16
CA LEU A 97 5.77 4.93 5.10
C LEU A 97 7.10 4.34 4.61
N THR A 98 7.76 4.94 3.63
CA THR A 98 9.07 4.44 3.11
C THR A 98 10.22 4.53 4.12
N GLY A 99 10.05 5.26 5.23
CA GLY A 99 11.02 5.29 6.32
C GLY A 99 11.22 3.90 6.91
N GLY A 100 12.44 3.38 6.86
CA GLY A 100 12.78 2.05 7.35
C GLY A 100 12.27 0.90 6.47
N LEU A 101 11.78 1.16 5.25
CA LEU A 101 11.40 0.10 4.31
C LEU A 101 12.66 -0.58 3.77
N VAL A 102 12.74 -1.90 3.93
CA VAL A 102 13.91 -2.72 3.55
C VAL A 102 13.61 -3.77 2.49
N GLY A 103 12.33 -4.00 2.20
CA GLY A 103 11.87 -4.80 1.07
C GLY A 103 10.44 -4.44 0.72
N HIS A 104 10.13 -4.33 -0.57
CA HIS A 104 8.77 -4.13 -1.06
C HIS A 104 8.56 -4.80 -2.40
N TRP A 105 7.86 -5.93 -2.40
CA TRP A 105 7.46 -6.65 -3.60
C TRP A 105 5.99 -6.40 -3.87
N THR A 106 5.72 -5.56 -4.86
CA THR A 106 4.35 -5.13 -5.21
C THR A 106 3.59 -6.17 -6.02
N PHE A 107 4.29 -7.06 -6.72
CA PHE A 107 3.78 -8.02 -7.70
C PHE A 107 3.01 -7.42 -8.89
N ASN A 108 3.08 -6.10 -9.05
CA ASN A 108 2.48 -5.44 -10.20
C ASN A 108 3.21 -5.78 -11.48
N GLY A 109 2.51 -5.88 -12.61
CA GLY A 109 3.12 -6.26 -13.90
C GLY A 109 4.43 -5.54 -14.26
N PRO A 110 4.54 -4.19 -14.12
CA PRO A 110 5.80 -3.45 -14.34
C PRO A 110 6.93 -3.76 -13.34
N ASP A 111 6.60 -4.42 -12.24
CA ASP A 111 7.48 -4.81 -11.14
C ASP A 111 7.79 -6.31 -11.19
N MET A 112 7.41 -6.99 -12.27
CA MET A 112 7.76 -8.37 -12.58
C MET A 112 8.67 -8.42 -13.81
N ASP A 113 9.81 -9.08 -13.71
CA ASP A 113 10.62 -9.47 -14.86
C ASP A 113 10.40 -10.95 -15.17
N TRP A 114 9.43 -11.23 -16.05
CA TRP A 114 9.13 -12.58 -16.51
C TRP A 114 10.08 -13.08 -17.61
N ALA A 115 10.94 -12.22 -18.16
CA ALA A 115 11.77 -12.52 -19.32
C ALA A 115 13.20 -12.92 -18.93
N SER A 116 13.62 -12.67 -17.69
CA SER A 116 14.88 -13.13 -17.12
C SER A 116 14.96 -14.67 -17.10
N THR A 117 16.18 -15.23 -17.06
CA THR A 117 16.42 -16.67 -16.98
C THR A 117 15.80 -17.32 -15.74
N THR A 118 15.59 -16.50 -14.72
CA THR A 118 14.74 -16.78 -13.56
C THR A 118 13.77 -15.62 -13.46
N ALA A 119 12.46 -15.87 -13.45
CA ALA A 119 11.50 -14.79 -13.28
C ALA A 119 11.78 -14.06 -11.96
N GLU A 120 11.68 -12.73 -11.93
CA GLU A 120 12.00 -11.93 -10.75
C GLU A 120 10.84 -11.02 -10.35
N ALA A 121 10.52 -11.01 -9.05
CA ALA A 121 9.73 -9.97 -8.40
C ALA A 121 10.68 -8.85 -7.96
N LEU A 122 10.54 -7.67 -8.55
CA LEU A 122 11.46 -6.55 -8.32
C LEU A 122 11.16 -5.88 -6.97
N ASP A 123 12.22 -5.62 -6.21
CA ASP A 123 12.13 -4.86 -4.97
C ASP A 123 12.01 -3.36 -5.26
N ARG A 124 10.94 -2.75 -4.72
CA ARG A 124 10.63 -1.32 -4.83
C ARG A 124 11.01 -0.52 -3.58
N SER A 125 11.64 -1.14 -2.59
CA SER A 125 12.17 -0.43 -1.42
C SER A 125 13.42 0.42 -1.73
N GLY A 126 14.13 0.07 -2.80
CA GLY A 126 15.40 0.68 -3.19
C GLY A 126 16.63 -0.08 -2.69
N ASN A 127 16.47 -1.23 -2.03
CA ASN A 127 17.58 -2.05 -1.51
C ASN A 127 17.98 -3.21 -2.43
N THR A 128 17.37 -3.32 -3.61
CA THR A 128 17.68 -4.33 -4.65
C THR A 128 17.49 -5.78 -4.18
N ASN A 129 16.64 -5.99 -3.18
CA ASN A 129 16.29 -7.31 -2.64
C ASN A 129 15.28 -8.04 -3.54
N ASN A 130 15.57 -8.13 -4.84
CA ASN A 130 14.69 -8.81 -5.80
C ASN A 130 14.50 -10.28 -5.39
N GLY A 131 13.32 -10.82 -5.63
CA GLY A 131 13.01 -12.21 -5.35
C GLY A 131 12.89 -13.04 -6.61
N ASN A 132 13.53 -14.20 -6.67
CA ASN A 132 13.31 -15.14 -7.78
C ASN A 132 11.95 -15.81 -7.62
N VAL A 133 11.10 -15.74 -8.63
CA VAL A 133 9.78 -16.38 -8.66
C VAL A 133 9.92 -17.79 -9.22
N ILE A 134 9.46 -18.77 -8.44
CA ILE A 134 9.39 -20.18 -8.82
C ILE A 134 7.91 -20.54 -8.87
N GLY A 135 7.44 -20.93 -10.06
CA GLY A 135 6.10 -21.50 -10.31
C GLY A 135 4.93 -20.51 -10.22
N ALA A 136 4.93 -19.61 -9.25
CA ALA A 136 3.84 -18.66 -8.99
C ALA A 136 3.49 -17.81 -10.22
N THR A 137 2.19 -17.60 -10.45
CA THR A 137 1.69 -16.95 -11.67
C THR A 137 0.95 -15.64 -11.38
N ALA A 138 0.84 -14.77 -12.38
CA ALA A 138 0.16 -13.48 -12.22
C ALA A 138 -1.36 -13.65 -12.11
N ALA A 139 -1.97 -13.00 -11.11
CA ALA A 139 -3.40 -12.97 -10.90
C ALA A 139 -3.90 -11.56 -10.53
N ILE A 140 -5.23 -11.37 -10.53
CA ILE A 140 -5.81 -10.09 -10.09
C ILE A 140 -5.59 -9.93 -8.59
N GLY A 141 -4.85 -8.89 -8.22
CA GLY A 141 -4.51 -8.62 -6.84
C GLY A 141 -5.54 -7.79 -6.09
N LYS A 142 -5.25 -7.56 -4.81
CA LYS A 142 -5.97 -6.56 -4.03
C LYS A 142 -5.67 -5.16 -4.54
N VAL A 143 -4.43 -4.94 -4.97
CA VAL A 143 -3.92 -3.71 -5.55
C VAL A 143 -3.29 -4.02 -6.90
N GLY A 144 -4.07 -3.92 -7.97
CA GLY A 144 -3.55 -4.20 -9.31
C GLY A 144 -3.35 -5.70 -9.54
N GLN A 145 -2.11 -6.15 -9.58
CA GLN A 145 -1.75 -7.55 -9.83
C GLN A 145 -1.08 -8.16 -8.58
N ALA A 146 -1.47 -9.38 -8.27
CA ALA A 146 -0.89 -10.25 -7.25
C ALA A 146 -0.17 -11.44 -7.90
N LEU A 147 0.49 -12.26 -7.08
CA LEU A 147 0.86 -13.62 -7.48
C LEU A 147 -0.06 -14.65 -6.84
N GLU A 148 -0.41 -15.66 -7.62
CA GLU A 148 -1.13 -16.88 -7.23
C GLU A 148 -0.13 -18.00 -6.99
N PHE A 149 -0.30 -18.69 -5.87
CA PHE A 149 0.50 -19.81 -5.39
C PHE A 149 -0.41 -21.03 -5.30
N ASP A 150 0.02 -22.16 -5.85
CA ASP A 150 -0.81 -23.36 -6.05
C ASP A 150 -0.77 -24.39 -4.90
N GLY A 151 -0.01 -24.11 -3.84
CA GLY A 151 0.15 -25.00 -2.70
C GLY A 151 1.09 -26.19 -2.90
N SER A 152 1.83 -26.27 -4.01
CA SER A 152 2.65 -27.43 -4.37
C SER A 152 4.15 -27.15 -4.49
N ASP A 153 4.55 -26.17 -5.30
CA ASP A 153 5.97 -25.83 -5.51
C ASP A 153 6.24 -24.32 -5.70
N ASP A 154 5.20 -23.50 -5.55
CA ASP A 154 5.25 -22.06 -5.78
C ASP A 154 5.86 -21.28 -4.62
N TYR A 155 6.84 -20.43 -4.89
CA TYR A 155 7.40 -19.48 -3.92
C TYR A 155 8.23 -18.39 -4.60
N ILE A 156 8.62 -17.39 -3.81
CA ILE A 156 9.58 -16.36 -4.20
C ILE A 156 10.78 -16.44 -3.25
N ALA A 157 11.97 -16.66 -3.80
CA ALA A 157 13.21 -16.63 -3.05
C ALA A 157 13.77 -15.21 -2.96
N ALA A 158 13.49 -14.51 -1.86
CA ALA A 158 14.02 -13.18 -1.60
C ALA A 158 15.44 -13.23 -1.01
N GLY A 159 15.79 -14.30 -0.29
CA GLY A 159 17.15 -14.54 0.21
C GLY A 159 17.52 -13.67 1.42
N ASP A 160 18.74 -13.14 1.44
CA ASP A 160 19.23 -12.26 2.51
C ASP A 160 18.70 -10.84 2.31
N VAL A 161 17.65 -10.49 3.04
CA VAL A 161 16.91 -9.23 2.86
C VAL A 161 17.46 -8.15 3.79
N TYR A 162 17.47 -8.41 5.10
CA TYR A 162 17.87 -7.42 6.11
C TYR A 162 18.06 -8.03 7.51
N ASN A 163 19.03 -7.49 8.26
CA ASN A 163 19.24 -7.82 9.68
C ASN A 163 18.45 -6.86 10.59
N GLY A 164 17.47 -7.39 11.32
CA GLY A 164 16.62 -6.60 12.22
C GLY A 164 15.33 -6.10 11.57
N VAL A 165 14.67 -6.94 10.78
CA VAL A 165 13.29 -6.71 10.32
C VAL A 165 12.37 -6.69 11.53
N LYS A 166 11.58 -5.62 11.67
CA LYS A 166 10.68 -5.35 12.80
C LYS A 166 9.22 -5.25 12.38
N THR A 167 8.93 -5.14 11.09
CA THR A 167 7.57 -5.25 10.61
C THR A 167 7.51 -5.97 9.28
N LEU A 168 6.57 -6.91 9.17
CA LEU A 168 6.13 -7.49 7.90
C LEU A 168 4.69 -7.05 7.64
N ALA A 169 4.37 -6.72 6.39
CA ALA A 169 3.01 -6.35 6.00
C ALA A 169 2.70 -6.82 4.59
N PHE A 170 1.53 -7.40 4.37
CA PHE A 170 1.14 -7.95 3.07
C PHE A 170 -0.38 -8.13 2.99
N TRP A 171 -0.91 -8.10 1.77
CA TRP A 171 -2.25 -8.61 1.49
C TRP A 171 -2.19 -10.10 1.23
N LEU A 172 -3.16 -10.82 1.77
CA LEU A 172 -3.32 -12.25 1.59
C LEU A 172 -4.78 -12.59 1.32
N LYS A 173 -4.99 -13.55 0.42
CA LYS A 173 -6.27 -14.25 0.26
C LYS A 173 -5.96 -15.73 0.09
N ALA A 174 -6.14 -16.51 1.15
CA ALA A 174 -5.85 -17.94 1.13
C ALA A 174 -7.07 -18.74 0.65
N ASP A 175 -6.81 -19.83 -0.08
CA ASP A 175 -7.85 -20.76 -0.52
C ASP A 175 -8.38 -21.63 0.63
N SER A 176 -7.55 -21.83 1.65
CA SER A 176 -7.92 -22.37 2.95
C SER A 176 -7.08 -21.71 4.03
N VAL A 177 -7.63 -21.52 5.23
CA VAL A 177 -6.93 -20.83 6.33
C VAL A 177 -6.29 -21.77 7.34
N ALA A 178 -6.56 -23.08 7.28
CA ALA A 178 -6.06 -24.01 8.28
C ALA A 178 -4.61 -24.43 7.99
N SER A 179 -3.71 -24.18 8.95
CA SER A 179 -2.34 -24.70 8.97
C SER A 179 -1.50 -24.35 7.72
N LYS A 180 -1.57 -23.09 7.26
CA LYS A 180 -0.90 -22.62 6.05
C LYS A 180 0.45 -22.02 6.33
N LYS A 181 1.43 -22.41 5.52
CA LYS A 181 2.75 -21.77 5.47
C LYS A 181 2.66 -20.54 4.58
N ILE A 182 3.20 -19.40 5.03
CA ILE A 182 3.06 -18.13 4.31
C ILE A 182 4.43 -17.57 3.95
N ILE A 183 5.27 -17.26 4.95
CA ILE A 183 6.59 -16.64 4.73
C ILE A 183 7.60 -17.31 5.65
N ASP A 184 8.72 -17.74 5.09
CA ASP A 184 9.94 -18.10 5.81
C ASP A 184 10.84 -16.87 5.92
N ILE A 185 11.53 -16.70 7.04
CA ILE A 185 12.36 -15.52 7.33
C ILE A 185 13.85 -15.90 7.31
N ASP A 186 14.21 -17.01 7.96
CA ASP A 186 15.61 -17.44 8.10
C ASP A 186 15.84 -18.96 8.10
N GLY A 187 14.83 -19.74 7.72
CA GLY A 187 14.80 -21.20 7.78
C GLY A 187 14.38 -21.78 9.14
N THR A 188 14.28 -20.96 10.17
CA THR A 188 13.72 -21.32 11.48
C THR A 188 12.53 -20.45 11.87
N ASP A 189 12.59 -19.19 11.44
CA ASP A 189 11.62 -18.19 11.74
C ASP A 189 10.58 -18.04 10.62
N GLN A 190 9.30 -18.03 10.98
CA GLN A 190 8.22 -18.18 10.00
C GLN A 190 6.92 -17.46 10.39
N ILE A 191 6.12 -17.16 9.36
CA ILE A 191 4.73 -16.74 9.45
C ILE A 191 3.84 -17.83 8.87
N GLU A 192 2.83 -18.22 9.64
CA GLU A 192 1.89 -19.28 9.27
C GLU A 192 0.49 -19.02 9.84
N THR A 193 -0.47 -19.88 9.53
CA THR A 193 -1.74 -19.95 10.27
C THR A 193 -1.82 -21.20 11.14
N ASP A 194 -2.55 -21.11 12.23
CA ASP A 194 -2.99 -22.29 12.97
C ASP A 194 -4.16 -23.02 12.27
N ALA A 195 -4.65 -24.12 12.85
CA ALA A 195 -5.76 -24.88 12.31
C ALA A 195 -7.10 -24.12 12.24
N SER A 196 -7.22 -22.99 12.95
CA SER A 196 -8.40 -22.13 12.99
C SER A 196 -8.27 -20.88 12.11
N GLY A 197 -7.11 -20.65 11.49
CA GLY A 197 -6.86 -19.46 10.68
C GLY A 197 -6.31 -18.27 11.45
N ASN A 198 -5.79 -18.45 12.67
CA ASN A 198 -5.04 -17.37 13.33
C ASN A 198 -3.63 -17.29 12.75
N ILE A 199 -3.19 -16.09 12.38
CA ILE A 199 -1.79 -15.82 12.04
C ILE A 199 -0.92 -16.07 13.27
N LEU A 200 0.13 -16.85 13.08
CA LEU A 200 1.18 -17.15 14.04
C LEU A 200 2.49 -16.54 13.56
N ALA A 201 3.12 -15.76 14.44
CA ALA A 201 4.42 -15.13 14.23
C ALA A 201 5.37 -15.60 15.35
N THR A 202 5.57 -16.92 15.44
CA THR A 202 6.27 -17.60 16.56
C THR A 202 7.70 -17.11 16.82
N SER A 203 8.25 -16.43 15.82
CA SER A 203 9.62 -15.96 15.71
C SER A 203 9.82 -14.51 16.12
N PHE A 204 8.72 -13.78 16.26
CA PHE A 204 8.70 -12.42 16.76
C PHE A 204 8.30 -12.46 18.24
N PRO A 205 9.25 -12.40 19.19
CA PRO A 205 9.00 -12.69 20.60
C PRO A 205 8.05 -11.69 21.28
N ALA A 206 7.87 -10.50 20.70
CA ALA A 206 6.94 -9.47 21.15
C ALA A 206 6.02 -9.01 20.00
N ALA A 207 5.67 -9.92 19.08
CA ALA A 207 4.80 -9.58 17.96
C ALA A 207 3.43 -9.06 18.42
N THR A 208 3.02 -7.95 17.82
CA THR A 208 1.62 -7.55 17.73
C THR A 208 1.15 -7.79 16.31
N ILE A 209 0.05 -8.52 16.16
CA ILE A 209 -0.55 -8.86 14.87
C ILE A 209 -1.76 -7.98 14.66
N TYR A 210 -1.88 -7.46 13.44
CA TYR A 210 -3.01 -6.67 12.98
C TYR A 210 -3.60 -7.32 11.74
N ILE A 211 -4.94 -7.42 11.72
CA ILE A 211 -5.72 -7.78 10.54
C ILE A 211 -6.54 -6.55 10.17
N ASP A 212 -6.41 -6.10 8.92
CA ASP A 212 -7.16 -4.96 8.38
C ASP A 212 -7.03 -3.67 9.21
N GLY A 213 -5.83 -3.46 9.78
CA GLY A 213 -5.50 -2.28 10.58
C GLY A 213 -5.91 -2.35 12.05
N ALA A 214 -6.54 -3.44 12.51
CA ALA A 214 -6.93 -3.63 13.91
C ALA A 214 -6.16 -4.80 14.55
N VAL A 215 -5.88 -4.73 15.85
CA VAL A 215 -5.21 -5.82 16.58
C VAL A 215 -6.11 -7.06 16.56
N ALA A 216 -5.67 -8.08 15.84
CA ALA A 216 -6.38 -9.33 15.61
C ALA A 216 -5.41 -10.35 15.02
N SER A 217 -5.79 -11.63 15.04
CA SER A 217 -5.00 -12.71 14.43
C SER A 217 -5.79 -13.55 13.43
N LEU A 218 -7.12 -13.61 13.56
CA LEU A 218 -7.98 -14.48 12.75
C LEU A 218 -8.20 -13.90 11.35
N ILE A 219 -7.98 -14.72 10.33
CA ILE A 219 -8.31 -14.42 8.93
C ILE A 219 -9.41 -15.35 8.41
N THR A 220 -10.07 -14.95 7.33
CA THR A 220 -10.91 -15.82 6.50
C THR A 220 -10.26 -16.02 5.12
N THR A 221 -11.00 -16.63 4.20
CA THR A 221 -10.60 -16.81 2.79
C THR A 221 -10.82 -15.57 1.93
N ASP A 222 -11.29 -14.46 2.52
CA ASP A 222 -11.35 -13.16 1.84
C ASP A 222 -9.99 -12.45 1.90
N TRP A 223 -9.86 -11.36 1.14
CA TRP A 223 -8.67 -10.51 1.20
C TRP A 223 -8.54 -9.84 2.56
N HIS A 224 -7.44 -10.11 3.25
CA HIS A 224 -7.04 -9.45 4.48
C HIS A 224 -5.67 -8.79 4.34
N PHE A 225 -5.49 -7.65 5.01
CA PHE A 225 -4.18 -7.04 5.16
C PHE A 225 -3.57 -7.44 6.50
N ILE A 226 -2.50 -8.21 6.46
CA ILE A 226 -1.79 -8.69 7.64
C ILE A 226 -0.66 -7.72 7.91
N THR A 227 -0.49 -7.32 9.17
CA THR A 227 0.72 -6.63 9.61
C THR A 227 1.20 -7.22 10.93
N ILE A 228 2.48 -7.55 11.01
CA ILE A 228 3.13 -8.10 12.20
C ILE A 228 4.22 -7.11 12.60
N THR A 229 4.13 -6.56 13.81
CA THR A 229 5.10 -5.58 14.33
C THR A 229 5.80 -6.12 15.57
N ASP A 230 7.11 -5.95 15.69
CA ASP A 230 7.91 -6.37 16.83
C ASP A 230 9.02 -5.34 17.13
N THR A 231 9.26 -5.04 18.40
CA THR A 231 10.24 -4.02 18.78
C THR A 231 11.68 -4.53 18.83
N THR A 232 11.88 -5.84 18.92
CA THR A 232 13.19 -6.51 18.99
C THR A 232 13.77 -6.67 17.58
N GLY A 233 12.97 -7.23 16.68
CA GLY A 233 13.32 -7.56 15.30
C GLY A 233 13.90 -8.96 15.11
N VAL A 234 13.90 -9.41 13.87
CA VAL A 234 14.38 -10.71 13.40
C VAL A 234 15.33 -10.54 12.22
N ASN A 235 16.23 -11.51 12.00
CA ASN A 235 17.16 -11.46 10.88
C ASN A 235 16.55 -12.19 9.69
N ALA A 236 16.19 -11.47 8.64
CA ALA A 236 15.64 -12.08 7.42
C ALA A 236 16.79 -12.51 6.49
N SER A 237 17.55 -13.53 6.89
CA SER A 237 18.76 -13.97 6.17
C SER A 237 18.51 -15.01 5.08
N ALA A 238 17.31 -15.60 5.03
CA ALA A 238 16.94 -16.61 4.03
C ALA A 238 15.44 -16.55 3.74
N MET A 239 14.92 -15.34 3.49
CA MET A 239 13.49 -15.10 3.39
C MET A 239 12.91 -15.72 2.10
N ASP A 240 11.86 -16.51 2.25
CA ASP A 240 11.04 -17.01 1.16
C ASP A 240 9.58 -16.58 1.35
N ILE A 241 8.94 -16.13 0.27
CA ILE A 241 7.52 -15.74 0.27
C ILE A 241 6.73 -16.85 -0.44
N GLY A 242 5.67 -17.36 0.20
CA GLY A 242 4.84 -18.43 -0.33
C GLY A 242 5.27 -19.84 0.08
N ARG A 243 6.31 -19.99 0.90
CA ARG A 243 6.67 -21.30 1.48
C ARG A 243 7.33 -21.19 2.84
N VAL A 244 7.33 -22.31 3.55
CA VAL A 244 8.15 -22.56 4.74
C VAL A 244 8.58 -24.02 4.71
N SER A 245 9.89 -24.27 4.69
CA SER A 245 10.44 -25.62 4.51
C SER A 245 9.82 -26.30 3.26
N THR A 246 9.19 -27.46 3.41
CA THR A 246 8.52 -28.18 2.33
C THR A 246 7.02 -27.86 2.20
N GLY A 247 6.49 -26.94 3.00
CA GLY A 247 5.09 -26.53 2.95
C GLY A 247 4.92 -25.26 2.12
N TYR A 248 3.93 -25.25 1.24
CA TYR A 248 3.68 -24.16 0.29
C TYR A 248 2.33 -23.49 0.57
N PHE A 249 2.29 -22.20 0.28
CA PHE A 249 1.08 -21.38 0.38
C PHE A 249 0.15 -21.67 -0.80
N ASP A 250 -1.15 -21.62 -0.53
CA ASP A 250 -2.21 -21.88 -1.51
C ASP A 250 -3.19 -20.70 -1.48
N GLY A 251 -3.14 -19.88 -2.53
CA GLY A 251 -3.91 -18.64 -2.66
C GLY A 251 -3.08 -17.48 -3.23
N LEU A 252 -3.49 -16.26 -2.89
CA LEU A 252 -2.93 -15.02 -3.45
C LEU A 252 -2.19 -14.20 -2.40
N LEU A 253 -1.01 -13.69 -2.77
CA LEU A 253 -0.25 -12.69 -2.00
C LEU A 253 -0.06 -11.42 -2.83
N ASP A 254 -0.09 -10.28 -2.17
CA ASP A 254 0.03 -8.97 -2.82
C ASP A 254 0.70 -7.95 -1.89
N GLU A 255 1.45 -7.00 -2.48
CA GLU A 255 2.05 -5.85 -1.81
C GLU A 255 2.84 -6.21 -0.52
N VAL A 256 3.74 -7.20 -0.61
CA VAL A 256 4.56 -7.69 0.50
C VAL A 256 5.64 -6.68 0.86
N ARG A 257 5.77 -6.35 2.15
CA ARG A 257 6.70 -5.36 2.68
C ARG A 257 7.44 -5.86 3.92
N ALA A 258 8.69 -5.44 4.05
CA ALA A 258 9.52 -5.58 5.24
C ALA A 258 10.06 -4.23 5.68
N TYR A 259 10.05 -3.96 6.99
CA TYR A 259 10.58 -2.74 7.59
C TYR A 259 11.59 -3.04 8.69
N SER A 260 12.64 -2.23 8.80
CA SER A 260 13.65 -2.25 9.88
C SER A 260 13.18 -1.58 11.18
N ARG A 261 11.94 -1.10 11.22
CA ARG A 261 11.32 -0.47 12.38
C ARG A 261 9.95 -1.07 12.67
N ALA A 262 9.55 -1.03 13.93
CA ALA A 262 8.18 -1.34 14.31
C ALA A 262 7.28 -0.19 13.85
N LEU A 263 6.28 -0.50 13.03
CA LEU A 263 5.23 0.47 12.70
C LEU A 263 4.34 0.70 13.93
N SER A 264 3.92 1.94 14.14
CA SER A 264 2.90 2.25 15.15
C SER A 264 1.50 1.82 14.68
N ALA A 265 0.54 1.66 15.60
CA ALA A 265 -0.83 1.29 15.25
C ALA A 265 -1.49 2.27 14.24
N ASP A 266 -1.18 3.57 14.35
CA ASP A 266 -1.66 4.58 13.40
C ASP A 266 -1.07 4.36 12.00
N GLU A 267 0.23 4.08 11.91
CA GLU A 267 0.91 3.79 10.64
C GLU A 267 0.41 2.48 10.01
N VAL A 268 0.13 1.46 10.82
CA VAL A 268 -0.50 0.21 10.35
C VAL A 268 -1.89 0.49 9.77
N GLY A 269 -2.71 1.28 10.48
CA GLY A 269 -4.01 1.70 9.99
C GLY A 269 -3.93 2.53 8.70
N GLU A 270 -2.92 3.40 8.57
CA GLU A 270 -2.67 4.15 7.34
C GLU A 270 -2.28 3.24 6.17
N LEU A 271 -1.35 2.31 6.39
CA LEU A 271 -0.88 1.38 5.36
C LEU A 271 -2.03 0.52 4.82
N TYR A 272 -2.87 0.00 5.71
CA TYR A 272 -4.10 -0.72 5.34
C TYR A 272 -5.02 0.13 4.46
N ARG A 273 -5.33 1.37 4.90
CA ARG A 273 -6.23 2.27 4.16
C ARG A 273 -5.69 2.61 2.78
N VAL A 274 -4.38 2.79 2.62
CA VAL A 274 -3.76 3.06 1.31
C VAL A 274 -3.97 1.89 0.36
N GLY A 275 -3.75 0.66 0.82
CA GLY A 275 -4.03 -0.54 0.02
C GLY A 275 -5.51 -0.69 -0.32
N ALA A 276 -6.39 -0.48 0.67
CA ALA A 276 -7.83 -0.64 0.50
C ALA A 276 -8.47 0.41 -0.43
N ARG A 277 -7.93 1.64 -0.47
CA ARG A 277 -8.47 2.77 -1.26
C ARG A 277 -8.23 2.67 -2.76
N LYS A 278 -7.23 1.90 -3.22
CA LYS A 278 -6.92 1.76 -4.65
C LYS A 278 -8.02 1.02 -5.46
N MET A 279 -9.13 0.62 -4.84
CA MET A 279 -10.18 -0.22 -5.45
C MET A 279 -11.44 0.51 -5.99
N LYS A 280 -11.52 1.85 -6.04
CA LYS A 280 -12.72 2.54 -6.56
C LYS A 280 -12.53 3.11 -7.98
N LEU A 281 -12.34 2.25 -8.98
CA LEU A 281 -12.73 2.56 -10.36
C LEU A 281 -13.78 1.53 -10.81
N LYS A 282 -15.07 1.85 -10.61
CA LYS A 282 -16.14 1.17 -11.35
C LYS A 282 -16.16 1.75 -12.76
N ARG A 283 -16.13 0.84 -13.75
CA ARG A 283 -16.25 1.12 -15.18
C ARG A 283 -17.56 1.82 -15.52
#